data_AF-A0A843F3F4-F1
#
_entry.id   AF-A0A843F3F4-F1
#
_cell.length_a   1.000
_cell.length_b   1.000
_cell.length_c   1.000
_cell.angle_alpha   90.00
_cell.angle_beta   90.00
_cell.angle_gamma   90.00
#
_symmetry.space_group_name_H-M   'P 1'
#
loop_
_entity.id
_entity.type
_entity.pdbx_description
1 polymer ?
#
loop_
_entity_poly.entity_id
_entity_poly.type
_entity_poly.pdbx_seq_one_letter_code
_entity_poly.pdbx_strand_id
1 'polypeptide(L)' 'MSYFKYIDNGNGPTKLFLGGVHGNEGKTSIKFIKSLKQEDLSCGQFYFYNFDKTDYISTIKKEYYESELGQKILN' A
#
# COMPACT_ATOMS: atom_id res chain seq x y z
N MET A 1 -11.42 -7.14 -0.90
CA MET A 1 -11.42 -6.72 -2.31
C MET A 1 -10.43 -5.59 -2.47
N SER A 2 -9.43 -5.82 -3.32
CA SER A 2 -8.47 -4.81 -3.74
C SER A 2 -9.22 -3.59 -4.29
N TYR A 3 -8.73 -2.40 -3.95
CA TYR A 3 -9.34 -1.13 -4.34
C TYR A 3 -8.59 -0.54 -5.53
N PHE A 4 -9.35 -0.05 -6.50
CA PHE A 4 -8.84 0.65 -7.67
C PHE A 4 -9.55 2.00 -7.85
N LYS A 5 -8.79 3.04 -8.16
CA LYS A 5 -9.31 4.36 -8.55
C LYS A 5 -8.44 4.91 -9.68
N TYR A 6 -9.08 5.40 -10.72
CA TYR A 6 -8.45 6.15 -11.78
C TYR A 6 -8.97 7.59 -11.75
N ILE A 7 -8.07 8.55 -11.96
CA ILE A 7 -8.40 9.96 -12.09
C ILE A 7 -7.64 10.52 -13.28
N ASP A 8 -8.39 11.04 -14.25
CA ASP A 8 -7.88 11.88 -15.32
C ASP A 8 -7.91 13.34 -14.86
N ASN A 9 -6.73 13.92 -14.65
CA ASN A 9 -6.57 15.33 -14.28
C ASN A 9 -5.89 16.12 -15.40
N GLY A 10 -6.22 15.77 -16.66
CA GLY A 10 -5.77 16.46 -17.86
C GLY A 10 -4.33 16.12 -18.27
N ASN A 11 -3.73 17.01 -19.05
CA ASN A 11 -2.42 16.79 -19.65
C ASN A 11 -1.30 16.78 -18.60
N GLY A 12 -0.45 15.75 -18.63
CA GLY A 12 0.67 15.63 -17.71
C GLY A 12 1.15 14.18 -17.57
N PRO A 13 2.11 13.92 -16.67
CA PRO A 13 2.67 12.59 -16.50
C PRO A 13 1.67 11.62 -15.87
N THR A 14 1.78 10.34 -16.26
CA THR A 14 1.03 9.24 -15.64
C THR A 14 1.73 8.77 -14.37
N LYS A 15 0.96 8.60 -13.29
CA LYS A 15 1.46 8.22 -11.96
C LYS A 15 0.69 7.02 -11.44
N LEU A 16 1.42 6.06 -10.87
CA LEU A 16 0.90 4.86 -10.24
C LEU A 16 1.19 4.90 -8.74
N PHE A 17 0.14 4.79 -7.93
CA PHE A 17 0.21 4.69 -6.48
C PHE A 17 -0.20 3.28 -6.07
N LEU A 18 0.69 2.60 -5.36
CA LEU A 18 0.47 1.24 -4.84
C LEU A 18 0.41 1.28 -3.31
N GLY A 19 -0.67 0.76 -2.73
CA GLY A 19 -0.88 0.63 -1.29
C GLY A 19 -1.10 -0.82 -0.88
N GLY A 20 -0.79 -1.14 0.37
CA GLY A 20 -1.02 -2.48 0.92
C GLY A 20 -0.12 -3.57 0.36
N VAL A 21 1.12 -3.24 -0.01
CA VAL A 21 2.06 -4.22 -0.58
C VAL A 21 2.38 -5.33 0.41
N HIS A 22 2.43 -5.06 1.72
CA HIS A 22 2.72 -6.09 2.73
C HIS A 22 1.61 -6.29 3.77
N GLY A 23 1.36 -7.56 4.09
CA GLY A 23 0.56 -7.95 5.24
C GLY A 23 -0.81 -7.27 5.27
N ASN A 24 -1.08 -6.51 6.34
CA ASN A 24 -2.34 -5.80 6.54
C ASN A 24 -2.27 -4.30 6.21
N GLU A 25 -1.18 -3.82 5.60
CA GLU A 25 -0.96 -2.39 5.33
C GLU A 25 -2.05 -1.77 4.46
N GLY A 26 -2.72 -2.57 3.63
CA GLY A 26 -3.83 -2.13 2.79
C GLY A 26 -4.99 -1.52 3.59
N LYS A 27 -5.16 -1.89 4.86
CA LYS A 27 -6.18 -1.30 5.76
C LYS A 27 -5.89 0.16 6.11
N THR A 28 -4.62 0.55 6.10
CA THR A 28 -4.18 1.91 6.38
C THR A 28 -4.10 2.73 5.10
N SER A 29 -3.43 2.19 4.06
CA SER A 29 -3.26 2.85 2.77
C SER A 29 -4.59 3.21 2.09
N ILE A 30 -5.63 2.36 2.21
CA ILE A 30 -6.95 2.65 1.64
C ILE A 30 -7.61 3.91 2.23
N LYS A 31 -7.34 4.23 3.51
CA LYS A 31 -7.91 5.42 4.16
C LYS A 31 -7.35 6.70 3.54
N PHE A 32 -6.04 6.73 3.33
CA PHE A 32 -5.35 7.83 2.65
C PHE A 32 -5.84 7.99 1.20
N ILE A 33 -5.90 6.90 0.43
CA ILE A 33 -6.34 6.96 -0.97
C ILE A 33 -7.78 7.48 -1.09
N LYS A 34 -8.65 7.10 -0.16
CA LYS A 34 -10.05 7.55 -0.14
C LYS A 34 -10.21 9.02 0.29
N SER A 35 -9.27 9.58 1.05
CA SER A 35 -9.32 11.00 1.44
C SER A 35 -8.84 11.95 0.34
N LEU A 36 -8.11 11.45 -0.68
CA LEU A 36 -7.60 12.27 -1.78
C LEU A 36 -8.73 12.79 -2.68
N LYS A 37 -8.76 14.11 -2.85
CA LYS A 37 -9.60 14.82 -3.79
C LYS A 37 -8.83 15.16 -5.07
N GLN A 38 -9.55 15.52 -6.12
CA GLN A 38 -8.93 15.91 -7.39
C GLN A 38 -8.11 17.21 -7.27
N GLU A 39 -8.52 18.14 -6.42
CA GLU A 39 -7.80 19.39 -6.11
C GLU A 39 -6.43 19.16 -5.44
N ASP A 40 -6.23 17.99 -4.82
CA ASP A 40 -4.94 17.61 -4.21
C ASP A 40 -3.91 17.12 -5.25
N LEU A 41 -4.33 16.96 -6.52
CA LEU A 41 -3.53 16.33 -7.56
C LEU A 41 -3.01 17.35 -8.57
N SER A 42 -1.76 17.15 -8.98
CA SER A 42 -1.18 17.85 -10.14
C SER A 42 -1.83 17.42 -11.45
N CYS A 43 -1.55 18.10 -12.55
CA CYS A 43 -2.02 17.67 -13.86
C CYS A 43 -1.44 16.28 -14.25
N GLY A 44 -2.19 15.56 -15.07
CA GLY A 44 -1.81 14.23 -15.56
C GLY A 44 -2.79 13.13 -15.15
N GLN A 45 -2.33 11.90 -15.26
CA GLN A 45 -3.16 10.69 -15.09
C GLN A 45 -2.76 9.95 -13.82
N PHE A 46 -3.71 9.52 -13.01
CA PHE A 46 -3.44 8.90 -11.71
C PHE A 46 -4.15 7.57 -11.58
N TYR A 47 -3.38 6.53 -11.29
CA TYR A 47 -3.86 5.19 -11.01
C TYR A 47 -3.53 4.85 -9.57
N PHE A 48 -4.55 4.58 -8.77
CA PHE A 48 -4.41 4.14 -7.38
C PHE A 48 -4.84 2.69 -7.30
N TYR A 49 -3.95 1.84 -6.81
CA TYR A 49 -4.24 0.47 -6.48
C TYR A 49 -3.89 0.23 -5.01
N ASN A 50 -4.81 -0.37 -4.29
CA ASN A 50 -4.57 -0.83 -2.94
C ASN A 50 -4.88 -2.31 -2.87
N PHE A 51 -3.86 -3.10 -2.59
CA PHE A 51 -4.00 -4.54 -2.44
C PHE A 51 -4.84 -4.89 -1.22
N ASP A 52 -5.45 -6.07 -1.27
CA ASP A 52 -6.01 -6.73 -0.10
C ASP A 52 -4.89 -7.16 0.86
N LYS A 53 -5.22 -7.95 1.88
CA LYS A 53 -4.20 -8.62 2.68
C LYS A 53 -3.27 -9.41 1.77
N THR A 54 -1.99 -9.05 1.77
CA THR A 54 -0.93 -9.82 1.12
C THR A 54 -0.18 -10.61 2.19
N ASP A 55 0.65 -11.57 1.76
CA ASP A 55 1.59 -12.19 2.68
C ASP A 55 2.61 -11.14 3.16
N TYR A 56 2.96 -11.20 4.44
CA TYR A 56 4.03 -10.36 4.96
C TYR A 56 5.37 -10.93 4.48
N ILE A 57 6.00 -10.24 3.55
CA ILE A 57 7.32 -10.60 3.02
C ILE A 57 8.36 -9.88 3.87
N SER A 58 8.97 -10.61 4.79
CA SER A 58 10.08 -10.11 5.60
C SER A 58 11.41 -10.37 4.90
N THR A 59 12.37 -9.45 5.05
CA THR A 59 13.78 -9.72 4.71
C THR A 59 14.39 -10.78 5.62
N ILE A 60 13.75 -11.02 6.76
CA ILE A 60 14.12 -12.02 7.74
C ILE A 60 13.36 -13.31 7.43
N LYS A 61 14.10 -14.41 7.32
CA LYS A 61 13.55 -15.77 7.21
C LYS A 61 12.55 -16.04 8.32
N LYS A 62 11.42 -16.69 7.99
CA LYS A 62 10.33 -16.92 8.94
C LYS A 62 10.79 -17.66 10.20
N GLU A 63 11.75 -18.57 10.03
CA GLU A 63 12.38 -19.38 11.07
C GLU A 63 13.14 -18.55 12.11
N TYR A 64 13.60 -17.34 11.76
CA TYR A 64 14.21 -16.43 12.74
C TYR A 64 13.25 -16.10 13.88
N TYR A 65 11.96 -15.94 13.57
CA TYR A 65 10.95 -15.66 14.58
C TYR A 65 10.70 -16.86 15.52
N GLU A 66 11.23 -18.04 15.22
CA GLU A 66 11.21 -19.21 16.10
C GLU A 66 12.39 -19.21 17.10
N SER A 67 13.41 -18.36 16.88
CA SER A 67 14.55 -18.23 17.79
C SER A 67 14.19 -17.47 19.07
N GLU A 68 14.97 -17.67 20.14
CA GLU A 68 14.79 -16.94 21.41
C GLU A 68 14.81 -15.41 21.21
N LEU A 69 15.72 -14.92 20.35
CA LEU A 69 15.83 -13.51 20.04
C LEU A 69 14.64 -13.02 19.20
N GLY A 70 14.21 -13.79 18.20
CA GLY A 70 13.04 -13.46 17.38
C GLY A 70 11.76 -13.35 18.20
N GLN A 71 11.58 -14.24 19.18
CA GLN A 71 10.44 -14.21 20.11
C GLN A 71 10.48 -12.98 21.04
N LYS A 72 11.66 -12.49 21.42
CA LYS A 72 11.81 -11.24 22.19
C LYS A 72 11.42 -9.99 21.40
N ILE A 73 11.42 -10.03 20.07
CA ILE A 73 10.98 -8.90 19.23
C ILE A 73 9.45 -8.86 19.07
N LEU A 74 8.79 -10.02 19.20
CA LEU A 74 7.33 -10.14 19.04
C LEU A 74 6.54 -9.87 20.33
N ASN A 75 7.18 -9.95 21.49
CA ASN A 75 6.59 -9.75 22.82
C ASN A 75 7.03 -8.41 23.43
#